data_AF-A0A0F9MV21-F1
#
_entry.id   AF-A0A0F9MV21-F1
#
_cell.length_a   1.000
_cell.length_b   1.000
_cell.length_c   1.000
_cell.angle_alpha   90.00
_cell.angle_beta   90.00
_cell.angle_gamma   90.00
#
_symmetry.space_group_name_H-M   'P 1'
#
loop_
_entity.id
_entity.type
_entity.pdbx_description
1 polymer ?
#
loop_
_entity_poly.entity_id
_entity_poly.type
_entity_poly.pdbx_seq_one_letter_code
_entity_poly.pdbx_strand_id
1 'polypeptide(L)'
;MPNWLEKHGKATEMLLHISFELESIANAFQVTGNDVMYNTLKSIGKDVCTAQRVVSRAVSESISEDAKRIQGHSKAILEATPAGIISNTPPVESGVQ
;
A
#
# COMPACT_ATOMS: atom_id res chain seq x y z
N MET A 1 16.29 3.55 -12.86
CA MET A 1 15.75 2.57 -11.89
C MET A 1 15.60 1.22 -12.57
N PRO A 2 15.80 0.08 -11.86
CA PRO A 2 15.51 -1.22 -12.43
C PRO A 2 14.05 -1.31 -12.90
N ASN A 3 13.81 -1.86 -14.10
CA ASN A 3 12.47 -2.00 -14.70
C ASN A 3 11.44 -2.67 -13.76
N TRP A 4 11.90 -3.55 -12.88
CA TRP A 4 11.03 -4.26 -11.93
C TRP A 4 10.47 -3.35 -10.82
N LEU A 5 11.22 -2.33 -10.37
CA LEU A 5 10.78 -1.44 -9.30
C LEU A 5 9.67 -0.50 -9.78
N GLU A 6 9.79 -0.01 -11.02
CA GLU A 6 8.74 0.78 -11.66
C GLU A 6 7.45 -0.03 -11.88
N LYS A 7 7.58 -1.28 -12.33
CA LYS A 7 6.44 -2.21 -12.46
C LYS A 7 5.76 -2.48 -11.12
N HIS A 8 6.54 -2.61 -10.04
CA HIS A 8 6.00 -2.77 -8.70
C HIS A 8 5.27 -1.52 -8.20
N GLY A 9 5.85 -0.33 -8.41
CA GLY A 9 5.21 0.93 -8.08
C GLY A 9 3.84 1.06 -8.75
N LYS A 10 3.76 0.78 -10.06
CA LYS A 10 2.50 0.76 -10.82
C LYS A 10 1.50 -0.26 -10.27
N ALA A 11 1.94 -1.49 -9.97
CA ALA A 11 1.06 -2.50 -9.40
C ALA A 11 0.52 -2.10 -8.02
N THR A 12 1.36 -1.50 -7.19
CA THR A 12 0.99 -0.99 -5.86
C THR A 12 -0.04 0.14 -5.95
N GLU A 13 0.18 1.09 -6.86
CA GLU A 13 -0.76 2.18 -7.14
C GLU A 13 -2.11 1.66 -7.64
N MET A 14 -2.10 0.71 -8.58
CA MET A 14 -3.32 0.09 -9.10
C MET A 14 -4.12 -0.63 -8.00
N LEU A 15 -3.46 -1.40 -7.12
CA LEU A 15 -4.14 -2.08 -6.02
C LEU A 15 -4.77 -1.08 -5.04
N LEU A 16 -4.05 0.00 -4.72
CA LEU A 16 -4.57 1.05 -3.84
C LEU A 16 -5.79 1.74 -4.47
N HIS A 17 -5.70 2.11 -5.75
CA HIS A 17 -6.80 2.71 -6.49
C HIS A 17 -8.04 1.79 -6.53
N ILE A 18 -7.85 0.51 -6.86
CA ILE A 18 -8.94 -0.48 -6.85
C ILE A 18 -9.58 -0.58 -5.46
N SER A 19 -8.80 -0.56 -4.38
CA SER A 19 -9.36 -0.64 -3.02
C SER A 19 -10.25 0.57 -2.69
N PHE A 20 -9.87 1.77 -3.12
CA PHE A 20 -10.68 2.99 -2.95
C PHE A 20 -11.96 2.97 -3.79
N GLU A 21 -11.87 2.54 -5.05
CA GLU A 21 -13.03 2.40 -5.92
C GLU A 21 -14.04 1.40 -5.35
N LEU A 22 -13.57 0.25 -4.86
CA LEU A 22 -14.43 -0.74 -4.21
C LEU A 22 -15.13 -0.19 -2.96
N GLU A 23 -14.44 0.62 -2.15
CA GLU A 23 -15.04 1.28 -0.98
C GLU A 23 -16.09 2.32 -1.38
N SER A 24 -15.79 3.14 -2.39
CA SER A 24 -16.73 4.12 -2.95
C SER A 24 -18.02 3.45 -3.46
N ILE A 25 -17.87 2.38 -4.25
CA ILE A 25 -19.01 1.61 -4.78
C ILE A 25 -19.77 0.92 -3.63
N ALA A 26 -19.07 0.37 -2.63
CA ALA A 26 -19.72 -0.21 -1.45
C ALA A 26 -20.62 0.83 -0.77
N ASN A 27 -20.09 2.03 -0.52
CA ASN A 27 -20.85 3.11 0.12
C ASN A 27 -22.10 3.52 -0.69
N ALA A 28 -22.05 3.48 -2.01
CA ALA A 28 -23.23 3.68 -2.85
C ALA A 28 -24.31 2.60 -2.58
N PHE A 29 -23.91 1.34 -2.40
CA PHE A 29 -24.85 0.27 -2.04
C PHE A 29 -25.43 0.42 -0.63
N GLN A 30 -24.66 0.95 0.32
CA GLN A 30 -25.15 1.26 1.67
C GLN A 30 -26.32 2.26 1.62
N VAL A 31 -26.22 3.30 0.77
CA VAL A 31 -27.30 4.29 0.58
C VAL A 31 -28.57 3.64 0.02
N THR A 32 -28.43 2.63 -0.83
CA THR A 32 -29.58 1.88 -1.40
C THR A 32 -30.13 0.78 -0.48
N GLY A 33 -29.53 0.55 0.69
CA GLY A 33 -29.91 -0.51 1.62
C GLY A 33 -29.51 -1.92 1.17
N ASN A 34 -28.56 -2.05 0.23
CA ASN A 34 -28.06 -3.35 -0.21
C ASN A 34 -26.85 -3.78 0.62
N ASP A 35 -27.13 -4.27 1.82
CA ASP A 35 -26.11 -4.64 2.82
C ASP A 35 -25.21 -5.80 2.37
N VAL A 36 -25.75 -6.74 1.58
CA VAL A 36 -24.96 -7.87 1.05
C VAL A 36 -23.87 -7.34 0.13
N MET A 37 -24.21 -6.44 -0.78
CA MET A 37 -23.25 -5.90 -1.74
C MET A 37 -22.27 -4.93 -1.08
N TYR A 38 -22.74 -4.12 -0.12
CA TYR A 38 -21.88 -3.29 0.73
C TYR A 38 -20.81 -4.13 1.43
N ASN A 39 -21.21 -5.15 2.18
CA ASN A 39 -20.29 -5.96 2.97
C ASN A 39 -19.32 -6.75 2.09
N THR A 40 -19.79 -7.26 0.95
CA THR A 40 -18.96 -7.99 -0.02
C THR A 40 -17.86 -7.10 -0.58
N LEU A 41 -18.23 -5.92 -1.12
CA LEU A 41 -17.26 -5.00 -1.73
C LEU A 41 -16.28 -4.43 -0.71
N LYS A 42 -16.75 -4.14 0.51
CA LYS A 42 -15.90 -3.72 1.62
C LYS A 42 -14.87 -4.80 2.01
N SER A 43 -15.29 -6.07 2.04
CA SER A 43 -14.37 -7.19 2.29
C SER A 43 -13.32 -7.29 1.19
N ILE A 44 -13.72 -7.25 -0.08
CA ILE A 44 -12.79 -7.33 -1.22
C ILE A 44 -11.81 -6.15 -1.19
N GLY A 45 -12.29 -4.91 -0.94
CA GLY A 45 -11.43 -3.73 -0.82
C GLY A 45 -10.37 -3.89 0.26
N LYS A 46 -10.73 -4.47 1.41
CA LYS A 46 -9.79 -4.77 2.50
C LYS A 46 -8.77 -5.84 2.09
N ASP A 47 -9.18 -6.87 1.37
CA ASP A 47 -8.28 -7.93 0.89
C ASP A 47 -7.29 -7.37 -0.14
N VAL A 48 -7.74 -6.53 -1.06
CA VAL A 48 -6.90 -5.83 -2.04
C VAL A 48 -5.89 -4.90 -1.34
N CYS A 49 -6.33 -4.11 -0.37
CA CYS A 49 -5.45 -3.26 0.44
C CYS A 49 -4.41 -4.10 1.21
N THR A 50 -4.81 -5.27 1.72
CA THR A 50 -3.91 -6.19 2.40
C THR A 50 -2.86 -6.77 1.45
N ALA A 51 -3.29 -7.19 0.25
CA ALA A 51 -2.39 -7.67 -0.80
C ALA A 51 -1.37 -6.60 -1.20
N GLN A 52 -1.80 -5.35 -1.35
CA GLN A 52 -0.92 -4.21 -1.61
C GLN A 52 0.17 -4.07 -0.54
N ARG A 53 -0.20 -4.12 0.75
CA ARG A 53 0.76 -4.03 1.86
C ARG A 53 1.78 -5.16 1.86
N VAL A 54 1.34 -6.40 1.62
CA VAL A 54 2.23 -7.57 1.52
C VAL A 54 3.24 -7.40 0.39
N VAL A 55 2.77 -6.97 -0.79
CA VAL A 55 3.61 -6.74 -1.97
C VAL A 55 4.59 -5.59 -1.74
N SER A 56 4.18 -4.50 -1.11
CA SER A 56 5.09 -3.39 -0.76
C SER A 56 6.15 -3.82 0.25
N ARG A 57 5.78 -4.60 1.27
CA ARG A 57 6.72 -5.13 2.26
C ARG A 57 7.77 -6.04 1.62
N ALA A 58 7.36 -6.99 0.79
CA ALA A 58 8.27 -7.92 0.13
C ALA A 58 9.31 -7.19 -0.72
N VAL A 59 8.91 -6.12 -1.42
CA VAL A 59 9.86 -5.30 -2.20
C VAL A 59 10.82 -4.52 -1.32
N SER A 60 10.35 -3.93 -0.23
CA SER A 60 11.25 -3.25 0.71
C SER A 60 12.25 -4.19 1.37
N GLU A 61 11.85 -5.42 1.69
CA GLU A 61 12.76 -6.46 2.16
C GLU A 61 13.79 -6.83 1.09
N SER A 62 13.37 -7.02 -0.17
CA SER A 62 14.28 -7.29 -1.29
C SER A 62 15.30 -6.18 -1.52
N ILE A 63 14.88 -4.92 -1.45
CA ILE A 63 15.76 -3.75 -1.60
C ILE A 63 16.74 -3.66 -0.42
N SER A 64 16.27 -3.94 0.79
CA SER A 64 17.12 -3.94 2.00
C SER A 64 18.21 -5.01 1.92
N GLU A 65 17.86 -6.22 1.50
CA GLU A 65 18.83 -7.31 1.31
C GLU A 65 19.84 -7.00 0.19
N ASP A 66 19.40 -6.43 -0.93
CA ASP A 66 20.30 -5.97 -1.99
C ASP A 66 21.22 -4.85 -1.49
N ALA A 67 20.69 -3.90 -0.70
CA ALA A 67 21.48 -2.80 -0.13
C ALA A 67 22.53 -3.27 0.89
N LYS A 68 22.24 -4.33 1.67
CA LYS A 68 23.21 -4.95 2.59
C LYS A 68 24.36 -5.61 1.83
N ARG A 69 24.08 -6.26 0.68
CA ARG A 69 25.11 -6.89 -0.16
C ARG A 69 26.07 -5.88 -0.79
N ILE A 70 25.64 -4.65 -1.02
CA ILE A 70 26.39 -3.65 -1.80
C ILE A 70 27.30 -2.74 -0.91
N GLN A 71 27.24 -2.82 0.43
CA GLN A 71 28.07 -2.02 1.36
C GLN A 71 28.25 -0.54 0.95
N GLY A 72 27.23 0.33 1.14
CA GLY A 72 27.51 1.79 1.18
C GLY A 72 26.44 2.79 0.77
N HIS A 73 25.29 2.40 0.20
CA HIS A 73 24.28 3.35 -0.30
C HIS A 73 22.90 3.25 0.38
N SER A 74 22.84 2.58 1.54
CA SER A 74 21.62 1.99 2.08
C SER A 74 20.60 2.97 2.65
N LYS A 75 21.00 4.16 3.11
CA LYS A 75 20.07 5.09 3.79
C LYS A 75 19.13 5.80 2.81
N ALA A 76 19.67 6.39 1.74
CA ALA A 76 18.88 7.13 0.75
C ALA A 76 17.94 6.21 -0.06
N ILE A 77 18.34 4.96 -0.31
CA ILE A 77 17.50 3.98 -1.02
C ILE A 77 16.35 3.52 -0.13
N LEU A 78 16.59 3.22 1.15
CA LEU A 78 15.53 2.91 2.09
C LEU A 78 14.56 4.09 2.23
N GLU A 79 15.06 5.32 2.44
CA GLU A 79 14.25 6.55 2.55
C GLU A 79 13.40 6.85 1.30
N ALA A 80 13.86 6.46 0.11
CA ALA A 80 13.12 6.63 -1.14
C ALA A 80 12.08 5.53 -1.43
N THR A 81 12.09 4.42 -0.67
CA THR A 81 11.05 3.39 -0.81
C THR A 81 9.79 3.78 -0.05
N PRO A 82 8.60 3.33 -0.51
CA PRO A 82 7.36 3.53 0.23
C PRO A 82 7.45 3.07 1.70
N ALA A 83 8.16 1.97 2.01
CA ALA A 83 8.34 1.54 3.40
C ALA A 83 9.27 2.46 4.21
N GLY A 84 10.29 3.07 3.61
CA GLY A 84 11.09 4.08 4.31
C GLY A 84 10.34 5.39 4.51
N ILE A 85 9.47 5.78 3.57
CA ILE A 85 8.55 6.91 3.75
C ILE A 85 7.59 6.61 4.91
N ILE A 86 6.96 5.43 4.94
CA ILE A 86 6.05 5.02 6.03
C ILE A 86 6.79 4.88 7.37
N SER A 87 8.05 4.40 7.37
CA SER A 87 8.86 4.25 8.60
C SER A 87 9.40 5.58 9.14
N ASN A 88 9.54 6.61 8.30
CA ASN A 88 10.04 7.94 8.68
C ASN A 88 8.92 8.98 8.84
N THR A 89 7.69 8.66 8.45
CA THR A 89 6.54 9.49 8.77
C THR A 89 6.20 9.20 10.24
N PRO A 90 6.36 10.17 11.16
CA PRO A 90 5.91 9.97 12.53
C PRO A 90 4.43 9.58 12.51
N PRO A 91 3.97 8.70 13.42
CA PRO A 91 2.55 8.43 13.54
C PRO A 91 1.86 9.78 13.69
N VAL A 92 0.90 10.06 12.81
CA VAL A 92 0.01 11.21 12.99
C VAL A 92 -0.64 10.98 14.34
N GLU A 93 -0.15 11.67 15.37
CA GLU A 93 -0.87 11.82 16.62
C GLU A 93 -2.22 12.38 16.21
N SER A 94 -3.25 11.55 16.33
CA SER A 94 -4.63 12.01 16.32
C SER A 94 -4.79 12.86 17.57
N GLY A 95 -4.32 14.11 17.47
CA GLY A 95 -4.60 15.17 18.40
C GLY A 95 -6.09 15.44 18.34
N VAL A 96 -6.81 14.75 19.21
CA VAL A 96 -8.08 15.23 19.71
C VAL A 96 -7.75 16.48 20.55
N GLN A 97 -8.00 17.65 19.97
CA GLN A 97 -8.28 18.89 20.69
C GLN A 97 -9.59 19.45 20.15
#